data_AF-A0A9E4ZGN3-F1
#
_entry.id   AF-A0A9E4ZGN3-F1
#
_cell.length_a   1.000
_cell.length_b   1.000
_cell.length_c   1.000
_cell.angle_alpha   90.00
_cell.angle_beta   90.00
_cell.angle_gamma   90.00
#
_symmetry.space_group_name_H-M   'P 1'
#
loop_
_entity.id
_entity.type
_entity.pdbx_description
1 polymer ?
#
loop_
_entity_poly.entity_id
_entity_poly.type
_entity_poly.pdbx_seq_one_letter_code
_entity_poly.pdbx_strand_id
1 'polypeptide(L)'
;MSKCQFKKESYECPLDTEEGNNLCYWHQEIKGKNPSQEKLAELTETYINFAFLQEADLSFTNLQEANLMGANLQEANLMEAKLQKTNLIGANLQEANLIEAKLQKANLIGANLQEAVFFHAKLQKADLRGAKLQKADLRNANLTKSKIENTRFDTESMLDNAILKNANLHLSYIDLAKSLRNATVFEKENLHEKEVNEKIADCKKNREEKIAYYEASKEVYNKLYHLYSDEGMDFRTKHAHYRRAEVTRKHLRVRNKWNSVNGVLDRIKSWGFDWFILKMLTGYGESILRPILISLFWITTFGLMYKQLDGVLITGDRKIQLLDYFYLSLTTFTGLGFANVQPDITVPLMQPLVMVESTFGVAMLALIIFVITYQISR
;
A
#
# COMPACT_ATOMS: atom_id res chain seq x y z
N MET A 1 -43.41 1.04 -32.67
CA MET A 1 -42.18 1.60 -32.08
C MET A 1 -41.00 1.18 -32.94
N SER A 2 -39.99 2.03 -33.08
CA SER A 2 -38.71 1.68 -33.73
C SER A 2 -37.76 1.05 -32.71
N LYS A 3 -36.70 0.37 -33.14
CA LYS A 3 -35.65 -0.09 -32.22
C LYS A 3 -34.90 1.09 -31.60
N CYS A 4 -34.53 0.96 -30.33
CA CYS A 4 -33.68 1.93 -29.63
C CYS A 4 -32.38 2.18 -30.40
N GLN A 5 -32.04 3.45 -30.63
CA GLN A 5 -30.86 3.84 -31.39
C GLN A 5 -29.56 3.83 -30.56
N PHE A 6 -29.62 3.44 -29.28
CA PHE A 6 -28.44 3.41 -28.42
C PHE A 6 -27.44 2.36 -28.88
N LYS A 7 -26.21 2.81 -29.19
CA LYS A 7 -25.07 1.96 -29.52
C LYS A 7 -23.84 2.43 -28.77
N LYS A 8 -23.13 1.50 -28.13
CA LYS A 8 -21.87 1.77 -27.46
C LYS A 8 -20.98 0.55 -27.56
N GLU A 9 -19.75 0.75 -28.03
CA GLU A 9 -18.81 -0.34 -28.34
C GLU A 9 -19.47 -1.36 -29.28
N SER A 10 -19.54 -2.64 -28.89
CA SER A 10 -20.18 -3.72 -29.65
C SER A 10 -21.63 -4.01 -29.20
N TYR A 11 -22.21 -3.17 -28.33
CA TYR A 11 -23.55 -3.40 -27.78
C TYR A 11 -24.61 -2.59 -28.52
N GLU A 12 -25.69 -3.26 -28.90
CA GLU A 12 -26.93 -2.68 -29.44
C GLU A 12 -28.09 -2.99 -28.50
N CYS A 13 -28.93 -2.00 -28.21
CA CYS A 13 -30.06 -2.19 -27.30
C CYS A 13 -31.14 -3.11 -27.91
N PRO A 14 -31.64 -4.12 -27.17
CA PRO A 14 -32.67 -5.03 -27.68
C PRO A 14 -34.08 -4.46 -27.60
N LEU A 15 -34.29 -3.32 -26.94
CA LEU A 15 -35.60 -2.75 -26.66
C LEU A 15 -36.07 -1.79 -27.75
N ASP A 16 -37.39 -1.64 -27.84
CA ASP A 16 -38.04 -0.63 -28.65
C ASP A 16 -38.00 0.75 -27.99
N THR A 17 -38.18 1.80 -28.79
CA THR A 17 -38.23 3.19 -28.36
C THR A 17 -39.53 3.52 -27.63
N GLU A 18 -39.47 4.45 -26.67
CA GLU A 18 -40.68 5.08 -26.13
C GLU A 18 -41.37 5.94 -27.20
N GLU A 19 -42.68 6.17 -27.05
CA GLU A 19 -43.43 7.00 -28.00
C GLU A 19 -42.85 8.41 -28.08
N GLY A 20 -42.51 8.85 -29.30
CA GLY A 20 -41.92 10.17 -29.54
C GLY A 20 -40.42 10.29 -29.20
N ASN A 21 -39.73 9.20 -28.85
CA ASN A 21 -38.30 9.21 -28.55
C ASN A 21 -37.50 8.27 -29.48
N ASN A 22 -36.20 8.55 -29.65
CA ASN A 22 -35.25 7.70 -30.38
C ASN A 22 -34.57 6.65 -29.47
N LEU A 23 -34.78 6.76 -28.15
CA LEU A 23 -34.18 5.91 -27.13
C LEU A 23 -35.27 5.19 -26.32
N CYS A 24 -34.97 3.96 -25.89
CA CYS A 24 -35.78 3.25 -24.91
C CYS A 24 -35.68 3.92 -23.52
N TYR A 25 -36.60 3.59 -22.63
CA TYR A 25 -36.64 4.11 -21.26
C TYR A 25 -35.26 4.11 -20.55
N TRP A 26 -34.48 3.04 -20.69
CA TRP A 26 -33.21 2.88 -19.97
C TRP A 26 -32.07 3.76 -20.49
N HIS A 27 -32.06 4.07 -21.78
CA HIS A 27 -30.99 4.87 -22.41
C HIS A 27 -31.28 6.37 -22.45
N GLN A 28 -32.50 6.78 -22.06
CA GLN A 28 -32.82 8.19 -21.89
C GLN A 28 -32.07 8.77 -20.68
N GLU A 29 -31.34 9.86 -20.92
CA GLU A 29 -30.52 10.57 -19.93
C GLU A 29 -31.33 11.52 -19.04
N ILE A 30 -32.37 10.97 -18.41
CA ILE A 30 -33.24 11.70 -17.48
C ILE A 30 -32.76 11.43 -16.05
N LYS A 31 -32.26 12.47 -15.37
CA LYS A 31 -31.85 12.42 -13.96
C LYS A 31 -33.05 12.21 -13.04
N GLY A 32 -32.86 11.48 -11.94
CA GLY A 32 -33.91 11.26 -10.95
C GLY A 32 -35.05 10.37 -11.45
N LYS A 33 -34.81 9.58 -12.50
CA LYS A 33 -35.87 8.73 -13.07
C LYS A 33 -36.13 7.54 -12.14
N ASN A 34 -37.38 7.37 -11.74
CA ASN A 34 -37.79 6.32 -10.82
C ASN A 34 -38.59 5.26 -11.58
N PRO A 35 -37.98 4.12 -11.96
CA PRO A 35 -38.67 3.06 -12.67
C PRO A 35 -39.75 2.41 -11.81
N SER A 36 -40.89 2.12 -12.42
CA SER A 36 -41.93 1.29 -11.80
C SER A 36 -41.41 -0.13 -11.58
N GLN A 37 -42.09 -0.89 -10.73
CA GLN A 37 -41.74 -2.29 -10.47
C GLN A 37 -41.78 -3.16 -11.74
N GLU A 38 -42.69 -2.87 -12.66
CA GLU A 38 -42.78 -3.52 -13.97
C GLU A 38 -41.56 -3.20 -14.84
N LYS A 39 -41.12 -1.94 -14.87
CA LYS A 39 -39.88 -1.56 -15.55
C LYS A 39 -38.67 -2.25 -14.93
N LEU A 40 -38.56 -2.27 -13.61
CA LEU A 40 -37.44 -2.96 -12.92
C LEU A 40 -37.33 -4.44 -13.30
N ALA A 41 -38.43 -5.12 -13.63
CA ALA A 41 -38.40 -6.49 -14.11
C ALA A 41 -37.67 -6.62 -15.48
N GLU A 42 -37.75 -5.62 -16.36
CA GLU A 42 -37.02 -5.61 -17.63
C GLU A 42 -35.50 -5.73 -17.41
N LEU A 43 -34.95 -5.11 -16.35
CA LEU A 43 -33.52 -5.20 -16.00
C LEU A 43 -33.10 -6.60 -15.52
N THR A 44 -34.04 -7.38 -14.99
CA THR A 44 -33.80 -8.75 -14.54
C THR A 44 -34.00 -9.78 -15.64
N GLU A 45 -34.91 -9.52 -16.56
CA GLU A 45 -35.29 -10.46 -17.62
C GLU A 45 -34.50 -10.26 -18.92
N THR A 46 -33.97 -9.05 -19.13
CA THR A 46 -33.27 -8.70 -20.37
C THR A 46 -31.87 -8.16 -20.10
N TYR A 47 -30.96 -8.38 -21.06
CA TYR A 47 -29.58 -7.91 -20.97
C TYR A 47 -29.47 -6.44 -21.41
N ILE A 48 -29.84 -5.52 -20.51
CA ILE A 48 -29.73 -4.08 -20.77
C ILE A 48 -28.41 -3.54 -20.23
N ASN A 49 -27.47 -3.25 -21.13
CA ASN A 49 -26.22 -2.58 -20.77
C ASN A 49 -26.39 -1.05 -20.81
N PHE A 50 -25.57 -0.35 -20.01
CA PHE A 50 -25.45 1.11 -20.00
C PHE A 50 -26.76 1.85 -19.68
N ALA A 51 -27.60 1.26 -18.83
CA ALA A 51 -28.80 1.94 -18.33
C ALA A 51 -28.42 3.25 -17.60
N PHE A 52 -29.08 4.35 -17.93
CA PHE A 52 -28.91 5.63 -17.26
C PHE A 52 -29.85 5.71 -16.06
N LEU A 53 -29.35 5.66 -14.83
CA LEU A 53 -30.13 5.68 -13.59
C LEU A 53 -29.54 6.68 -12.58
N GLN A 54 -28.98 7.77 -13.08
CA GLN A 54 -28.39 8.82 -12.24
C GLN A 54 -29.47 9.46 -11.37
N GLU A 55 -29.18 9.64 -10.09
CA GLU A 55 -30.08 10.21 -9.07
C GLU A 55 -31.39 9.43 -8.88
N ALA A 56 -31.53 8.23 -9.46
CA ALA A 56 -32.73 7.41 -9.34
C ALA A 56 -32.95 6.92 -7.91
N ASP A 57 -34.19 6.95 -7.44
CA ASP A 57 -34.60 6.28 -6.21
C ASP A 57 -34.93 4.82 -6.49
N LEU A 58 -33.99 3.97 -6.10
CA LEU A 58 -34.02 2.52 -6.19
C LEU A 58 -33.98 1.90 -4.79
N SER A 59 -34.33 2.67 -3.75
CA SER A 59 -34.36 2.17 -2.38
C SER A 59 -35.37 1.03 -2.24
N PHE A 60 -35.02 0.02 -1.45
CA PHE A 60 -35.83 -1.18 -1.20
C PHE A 60 -36.18 -2.03 -2.45
N THR A 61 -35.66 -1.69 -3.63
CA THR A 61 -35.98 -2.41 -4.87
C THR A 61 -35.38 -3.81 -4.92
N ASN A 62 -35.98 -4.68 -5.74
CA ASN A 62 -35.43 -5.99 -6.03
C ASN A 62 -34.75 -6.02 -7.40
N LEU A 63 -33.43 -5.98 -7.39
CA LEU A 63 -32.54 -6.01 -8.55
C LEU A 63 -31.63 -7.24 -8.53
N GLN A 64 -32.04 -8.29 -7.80
CA GLN A 64 -31.30 -9.54 -7.72
C GLN A 64 -31.13 -10.12 -9.13
N GLU A 65 -29.91 -10.52 -9.47
CA GLU A 65 -29.54 -11.07 -10.79
C GLU A 65 -29.73 -10.11 -11.97
N ALA A 66 -30.08 -8.83 -11.73
CA ALA A 66 -30.22 -7.84 -12.79
C ALA A 66 -28.90 -7.58 -13.53
N ASN A 67 -29.02 -7.24 -14.82
CA ASN A 67 -27.89 -6.79 -15.61
C ASN A 67 -27.83 -5.26 -15.62
N LEU A 68 -26.84 -4.70 -14.96
CA LEU A 68 -26.55 -3.26 -14.86
C LEU A 68 -25.11 -2.96 -15.32
N MET A 69 -24.59 -3.76 -16.25
CA MET A 69 -23.25 -3.58 -16.79
C MET A 69 -23.11 -2.18 -17.42
N GLY A 70 -22.10 -1.43 -16.97
CA GLY A 70 -21.84 -0.07 -17.43
C GLY A 70 -22.94 0.94 -17.12
N ALA A 71 -23.92 0.61 -16.27
CA ALA A 71 -25.00 1.51 -15.91
C ALA A 71 -24.46 2.78 -15.21
N ASN A 72 -25.09 3.91 -15.46
CA ASN A 72 -24.81 5.16 -14.75
C ASN A 72 -25.76 5.29 -13.55
N LEU A 73 -25.32 4.90 -12.38
CA LEU A 73 -26.02 4.97 -11.09
C LEU A 73 -25.39 6.06 -10.18
N GLN A 74 -24.76 7.08 -10.78
CA GLN A 74 -24.20 8.19 -10.02
C GLN A 74 -25.29 8.83 -9.14
N GLU A 75 -24.98 9.06 -7.87
CA GLU A 75 -25.91 9.67 -6.89
C GLU A 75 -27.24 8.90 -6.71
N ALA A 76 -27.35 7.66 -7.20
CA ALA A 76 -28.55 6.87 -7.05
C ALA A 76 -28.76 6.43 -5.59
N ASN A 77 -30.02 6.38 -5.16
CA ASN A 77 -30.39 5.84 -3.86
C ASN A 77 -30.69 4.34 -3.97
N LEU A 78 -29.78 3.49 -3.50
CA LEU A 78 -29.89 2.03 -3.46
C LEU A 78 -29.97 1.50 -2.02
N MET A 79 -30.41 2.35 -1.08
CA MET A 79 -30.58 1.97 0.33
C MET A 79 -31.47 0.73 0.46
N GLU A 80 -30.98 -0.27 1.20
CA GLU A 80 -31.64 -1.58 1.40
C GLU A 80 -31.99 -2.37 0.13
N ALA A 81 -31.52 -1.95 -1.05
CA ALA A 81 -31.80 -2.63 -2.31
C ALA A 81 -31.24 -4.07 -2.32
N LYS A 82 -31.98 -4.99 -2.96
CA LYS A 82 -31.54 -6.37 -3.18
C LYS A 82 -30.75 -6.43 -4.49
N LEU A 83 -29.42 -6.48 -4.39
CA LEU A 83 -28.48 -6.50 -5.51
C LEU A 83 -27.64 -7.80 -5.54
N GLN A 84 -28.20 -8.89 -5.01
CA GLN A 84 -27.48 -10.15 -4.95
C GLN A 84 -27.23 -10.68 -6.37
N LYS A 85 -25.99 -11.10 -6.65
CA LYS A 85 -25.55 -11.60 -7.96
C LYS A 85 -25.78 -10.63 -9.14
N THR A 86 -26.07 -9.36 -8.89
CA THR A 86 -26.25 -8.35 -9.94
C THR A 86 -24.94 -8.13 -10.70
N ASN A 87 -25.04 -7.92 -12.01
CA ASN A 87 -23.90 -7.58 -12.85
C ASN A 87 -23.73 -6.06 -12.93
N LEU A 88 -22.70 -5.52 -12.29
CA LEU A 88 -22.36 -4.09 -12.21
C LEU A 88 -20.95 -3.82 -12.76
N ILE A 89 -20.44 -4.68 -13.67
CA ILE A 89 -19.13 -4.49 -14.30
C ILE A 89 -19.06 -3.10 -14.92
N GLY A 90 -18.04 -2.31 -14.56
CA GLY A 90 -17.80 -0.98 -15.10
C GLY A 90 -18.92 0.04 -14.83
N ALA A 91 -19.88 -0.25 -13.96
CA ALA A 91 -20.94 0.70 -13.61
C ALA A 91 -20.37 1.94 -12.91
N ASN A 92 -20.99 3.09 -13.15
CA ASN A 92 -20.69 4.32 -12.42
C ASN A 92 -21.64 4.44 -11.23
N LEU A 93 -21.12 4.28 -10.03
CA LEU A 93 -21.84 4.32 -8.75
C LEU A 93 -21.23 5.39 -7.84
N GLN A 94 -20.59 6.40 -8.44
CA GLN A 94 -20.02 7.52 -7.70
C GLN A 94 -21.11 8.21 -6.87
N GLU A 95 -20.81 8.47 -5.59
CA GLU A 95 -21.71 9.13 -4.64
C GLU A 95 -23.05 8.40 -4.43
N ALA A 96 -23.17 7.13 -4.84
CA ALA A 96 -24.38 6.35 -4.65
C ALA A 96 -24.57 5.97 -3.17
N ASN A 97 -25.83 5.99 -2.71
CA ASN A 97 -26.21 5.53 -1.38
C ASN A 97 -26.53 4.03 -1.41
N LEU A 98 -25.67 3.20 -0.81
CA LEU A 98 -25.80 1.73 -0.72
C LEU A 98 -25.93 1.27 0.75
N ILE A 99 -26.43 2.14 1.63
CA ILE A 99 -26.64 1.82 3.05
C ILE A 99 -27.51 0.55 3.15
N GLU A 100 -27.04 -0.43 3.91
CA GLU A 100 -27.70 -1.73 4.12
C GLU A 100 -28.03 -2.55 2.84
N ALA A 101 -27.50 -2.16 1.68
CA ALA A 101 -27.74 -2.86 0.42
C ALA A 101 -27.20 -4.30 0.46
N LYS A 102 -27.90 -5.21 -0.22
CA LYS A 102 -27.57 -6.65 -0.28
C LYS A 102 -26.84 -6.97 -1.57
N LEU A 103 -25.51 -6.92 -1.56
CA LEU A 103 -24.63 -7.10 -2.72
C LEU A 103 -23.93 -8.47 -2.74
N GLN A 104 -24.48 -9.47 -2.08
CA GLN A 104 -23.82 -10.77 -1.99
C GLN A 104 -23.62 -11.37 -3.37
N LYS A 105 -22.38 -11.77 -3.68
CA LYS A 105 -21.98 -12.30 -4.99
C LYS A 105 -22.18 -11.33 -6.17
N ALA A 106 -22.40 -10.03 -5.93
CA ALA A 106 -22.48 -9.04 -7.00
C ALA A 106 -21.14 -8.92 -7.74
N ASN A 107 -21.19 -8.59 -9.03
CA ASN A 107 -20.01 -8.38 -9.86
C ASN A 107 -19.79 -6.88 -10.09
N LEU A 108 -18.81 -6.30 -9.41
CA LEU A 108 -18.45 -4.89 -9.39
C LEU A 108 -17.07 -4.66 -10.03
N ILE A 109 -16.60 -5.56 -10.91
CA ILE A 109 -15.28 -5.45 -11.53
C ILE A 109 -15.17 -4.11 -12.28
N GLY A 110 -14.13 -3.34 -11.95
CA GLY A 110 -13.86 -2.03 -12.57
C GLY A 110 -14.90 -0.95 -12.31
N ALA A 111 -15.88 -1.17 -11.41
CA ALA A 111 -16.90 -0.17 -11.10
C ALA A 111 -16.28 1.10 -10.47
N ASN A 112 -16.88 2.25 -10.76
CA ASN A 112 -16.55 3.50 -10.10
C ASN A 112 -17.40 3.65 -8.83
N LEU A 113 -16.79 3.49 -7.66
CA LEU A 113 -17.43 3.53 -6.34
C LEU A 113 -16.89 4.69 -5.49
N GLN A 114 -16.35 5.73 -6.14
CA GLN A 114 -15.80 6.88 -5.45
C GLN A 114 -16.89 7.58 -4.63
N GLU A 115 -16.59 7.93 -3.38
CA GLU A 115 -17.52 8.63 -2.48
C GLU A 115 -18.85 7.88 -2.22
N ALA A 116 -18.95 6.60 -2.59
CA ALA A 116 -20.14 5.79 -2.37
C ALA A 116 -20.27 5.37 -0.88
N VAL A 117 -21.51 5.28 -0.39
CA VAL A 117 -21.81 4.96 1.01
C VAL A 117 -22.32 3.53 1.15
N PHE A 118 -21.50 2.66 1.72
CA PHE A 118 -21.77 1.23 1.96
C PHE A 118 -22.00 0.89 3.44
N PHE A 119 -22.43 1.86 4.26
CA PHE A 119 -22.65 1.63 5.69
C PHE A 119 -23.58 0.42 5.92
N HIS A 120 -23.12 -0.57 6.69
CA HIS A 120 -23.82 -1.87 6.91
C HIS A 120 -24.14 -2.72 5.67
N ALA A 121 -23.57 -2.41 4.50
CA ALA A 121 -23.83 -3.17 3.28
C ALA A 121 -23.29 -4.61 3.36
N LYS A 122 -23.97 -5.53 2.67
CA LYS A 122 -23.65 -6.97 2.65
C LYS A 122 -22.97 -7.35 1.34
N LEU A 123 -21.63 -7.33 1.33
CA LEU A 123 -20.77 -7.57 0.16
C LEU A 123 -20.13 -8.98 0.15
N GLN A 124 -20.71 -9.95 0.86
CA GLN A 124 -20.07 -11.27 0.97
C GLN A 124 -19.92 -11.92 -0.40
N LYS A 125 -18.71 -12.40 -0.71
CA LYS A 125 -18.35 -13.01 -2.00
C LYS A 125 -18.55 -12.11 -3.22
N ALA A 126 -18.72 -10.79 -3.06
CA ALA A 126 -18.75 -9.86 -4.18
C ALA A 126 -17.39 -9.77 -4.87
N ASP A 127 -17.38 -9.50 -6.17
CA ASP A 127 -16.17 -9.33 -6.98
C ASP A 127 -15.95 -7.85 -7.29
N LEU A 128 -15.07 -7.19 -6.57
CA LEU A 128 -14.74 -5.76 -6.71
C LEU A 128 -13.38 -5.56 -7.40
N ARG A 129 -12.85 -6.54 -8.14
CA ARG A 129 -11.50 -6.42 -8.70
C ARG A 129 -11.36 -5.17 -9.58
N GLY A 130 -10.34 -4.36 -9.32
CA GLY A 130 -10.10 -3.11 -10.06
C GLY A 130 -11.10 -1.98 -9.79
N ALA A 131 -12.02 -2.13 -8.83
CA ALA A 131 -12.95 -1.07 -8.47
C ALA A 131 -12.25 0.14 -7.83
N LYS A 132 -12.82 1.33 -8.07
CA LYS A 132 -12.34 2.61 -7.53
C LYS A 132 -13.12 2.95 -6.27
N LEU A 133 -12.51 2.84 -5.10
CA LEU A 133 -13.14 2.99 -3.77
C LEU A 133 -12.62 4.20 -3.00
N GLN A 134 -12.00 5.18 -3.67
CA GLN A 134 -11.51 6.39 -3.04
C GLN A 134 -12.65 7.11 -2.32
N LYS A 135 -12.40 7.54 -1.08
CA LYS A 135 -13.37 8.18 -0.19
C LYS A 135 -14.66 7.40 0.09
N ALA A 136 -14.72 6.11 -0.26
CA ALA A 136 -15.92 5.31 0.00
C ALA A 136 -16.08 5.02 1.51
N ASP A 137 -17.31 5.02 1.99
CA ASP A 137 -17.65 4.68 3.38
C ASP A 137 -18.10 3.21 3.47
N LEU A 138 -17.20 2.32 3.88
CA LEU A 138 -17.45 0.89 4.08
C LEU A 138 -17.58 0.52 5.56
N ARG A 139 -17.90 1.48 6.44
CA ARG A 139 -18.01 1.20 7.88
C ARG A 139 -19.11 0.17 8.15
N ASN A 140 -18.81 -0.78 9.04
CA ASN A 140 -19.67 -1.92 9.35
C ASN A 140 -20.08 -2.81 8.14
N ALA A 141 -19.49 -2.64 6.97
CA ALA A 141 -19.80 -3.45 5.79
C ALA A 141 -19.25 -4.87 5.95
N ASN A 142 -19.96 -5.87 5.40
CA ASN A 142 -19.50 -7.25 5.42
C ASN A 142 -18.91 -7.68 4.08
N LEU A 143 -17.58 -7.68 3.99
CA LEU A 143 -16.76 -8.04 2.84
C LEU A 143 -16.25 -9.50 2.92
N THR A 144 -16.88 -10.37 3.72
CA THR A 144 -16.42 -11.75 3.89
C THR A 144 -16.29 -12.47 2.55
N LYS A 145 -15.10 -13.04 2.25
CA LYS A 145 -14.78 -13.75 1.00
C LYS A 145 -14.93 -12.91 -0.28
N SER A 146 -15.00 -11.58 -0.19
CA SER A 146 -15.03 -10.73 -1.38
C SER A 146 -13.66 -10.72 -2.08
N LYS A 147 -13.67 -10.47 -3.39
CA LYS A 147 -12.44 -10.24 -4.17
C LYS A 147 -12.24 -8.74 -4.31
N ILE A 148 -11.29 -8.17 -3.59
CA ILE A 148 -11.00 -6.73 -3.59
C ILE A 148 -9.60 -6.48 -4.15
N GLU A 149 -9.17 -7.31 -5.11
CA GLU A 149 -7.82 -7.24 -5.71
C GLU A 149 -7.68 -6.02 -6.62
N ASN A 150 -6.52 -5.39 -6.66
CA ASN A 150 -6.24 -4.19 -7.47
C ASN A 150 -7.24 -3.03 -7.24
N THR A 151 -7.95 -3.00 -6.12
CA THR A 151 -8.83 -1.88 -5.79
C THR A 151 -8.01 -0.67 -5.36
N ARG A 152 -8.55 0.51 -5.63
CA ARG A 152 -7.94 1.78 -5.22
C ARG A 152 -8.67 2.33 -4.01
N PHE A 153 -8.01 2.33 -2.86
CA PHE A 153 -8.43 3.08 -1.69
C PHE A 153 -7.53 4.31 -1.51
N ASP A 154 -7.99 5.27 -0.74
CA ASP A 154 -7.21 6.46 -0.35
C ASP A 154 -7.32 6.70 1.17
N THR A 155 -6.73 7.81 1.64
CA THR A 155 -6.69 8.15 3.07
C THR A 155 -8.05 8.51 3.67
N GLU A 156 -9.05 8.79 2.83
CA GLU A 156 -10.39 9.22 3.21
C GLU A 156 -11.39 8.05 3.18
N SER A 157 -11.01 6.92 2.58
CA SER A 157 -11.80 5.69 2.57
C SER A 157 -11.94 5.13 3.99
N MET A 158 -13.18 4.87 4.44
CA MET A 158 -13.47 4.41 5.81
C MET A 158 -13.81 2.92 5.83
N LEU A 159 -13.08 2.10 6.58
CA LEU A 159 -13.36 0.66 6.76
C LEU A 159 -13.53 0.29 8.25
N ASP A 160 -13.89 1.26 9.11
CA ASP A 160 -14.07 1.00 10.54
C ASP A 160 -15.13 -0.08 10.77
N ASN A 161 -14.79 -1.10 11.57
CA ASN A 161 -15.64 -2.26 11.87
C ASN A 161 -16.08 -3.09 10.65
N ALA A 162 -15.51 -2.85 9.46
CA ALA A 162 -15.78 -3.68 8.30
C ALA A 162 -15.29 -5.12 8.55
N ILE A 163 -16.06 -6.12 8.10
CA ILE A 163 -15.73 -7.54 8.25
C ILE A 163 -15.02 -8.01 6.99
N LEU A 164 -13.71 -8.26 7.06
CA LEU A 164 -12.86 -8.63 5.93
C LEU A 164 -12.47 -10.12 5.91
N LYS A 165 -13.22 -10.98 6.60
CA LYS A 165 -12.90 -12.41 6.75
C LYS A 165 -12.69 -13.08 5.39
N ASN A 166 -11.49 -13.60 5.15
CA ASN A 166 -11.11 -14.27 3.89
C ASN A 166 -11.29 -13.40 2.62
N ALA A 167 -11.32 -12.07 2.74
CA ALA A 167 -11.35 -11.19 1.58
C ALA A 167 -9.99 -11.19 0.87
N ASN A 168 -9.97 -11.24 -0.47
CA ASN A 168 -8.73 -11.19 -1.24
C ASN A 168 -8.31 -9.73 -1.51
N LEU A 169 -7.32 -9.27 -0.77
CA LEU A 169 -6.76 -7.89 -0.81
C LEU A 169 -5.48 -7.79 -1.69
N HIS A 170 -5.27 -8.73 -2.60
CA HIS A 170 -4.06 -8.78 -3.42
C HIS A 170 -3.90 -7.51 -4.27
N LEU A 171 -2.72 -6.87 -4.21
CA LEU A 171 -2.37 -5.66 -4.98
C LEU A 171 -3.30 -4.45 -4.79
N SER A 172 -4.17 -4.45 -3.77
CA SER A 172 -5.00 -3.30 -3.45
C SER A 172 -4.12 -2.18 -2.88
N TYR A 173 -4.25 -0.96 -3.41
CA TYR A 173 -3.58 0.20 -2.86
C TYR A 173 -4.39 0.67 -1.64
N ILE A 174 -3.95 0.27 -0.45
CA ILE A 174 -4.54 0.69 0.83
C ILE A 174 -3.48 1.52 1.55
N ASP A 175 -3.80 2.77 1.91
CA ASP A 175 -3.01 3.46 2.92
C ASP A 175 -3.37 2.90 4.30
N LEU A 176 -2.70 1.80 4.65
CA LEU A 176 -3.04 0.82 5.69
C LEU A 176 -3.21 1.38 7.11
N ALA A 177 -2.78 2.61 7.40
CA ALA A 177 -2.69 3.11 8.78
C ALA A 177 -3.97 3.81 9.28
N LYS A 178 -4.79 4.40 8.40
CA LYS A 178 -6.03 5.10 8.80
C LYS A 178 -7.26 4.26 8.54
N SER A 179 -7.39 3.73 7.32
CA SER A 179 -8.62 3.09 6.86
C SER A 179 -8.95 1.79 7.58
N LEU A 180 -7.95 1.01 8.01
CA LEU A 180 -8.15 -0.32 8.63
C LEU A 180 -8.10 -0.33 10.16
N ARG A 181 -8.09 0.83 10.84
CA ARG A 181 -7.83 0.92 12.28
C ARG A 181 -8.70 0.00 13.13
N ASN A 182 -9.97 -0.17 12.75
CA ASN A 182 -10.97 -0.96 13.47
C ASN A 182 -11.57 -2.10 12.64
N ALA A 183 -11.00 -2.42 11.47
CA ALA A 183 -11.56 -3.48 10.64
C ALA A 183 -11.38 -4.85 11.31
N THR A 184 -12.42 -5.68 11.30
CA THR A 184 -12.35 -7.04 11.86
C THR A 184 -11.82 -7.99 10.79
N VAL A 185 -10.50 -8.26 10.87
CA VAL A 185 -9.79 -9.02 9.82
C VAL A 185 -9.71 -10.53 10.13
N PHE A 186 -9.82 -10.96 11.40
CA PHE A 186 -9.67 -12.37 11.79
C PHE A 186 -10.62 -12.80 12.91
N GLU A 187 -10.93 -14.10 12.93
CA GLU A 187 -11.91 -14.74 13.82
C GLU A 187 -11.76 -14.33 15.29
N LYS A 188 -12.85 -13.80 15.85
CA LYS A 188 -13.38 -14.29 17.11
C LYS A 188 -14.89 -14.14 17.15
N GLU A 189 -15.53 -15.23 17.49
CA GLU A 189 -16.95 -15.37 17.78
C GLU A 189 -17.37 -14.39 18.90
N ASN A 190 -18.59 -13.87 18.77
CA ASN A 190 -19.50 -13.34 19.80
C ASN A 190 -18.88 -12.89 21.14
N LEU A 191 -18.91 -11.59 21.45
CA LEU A 191 -18.88 -11.14 22.85
C LEU A 191 -19.82 -9.93 23.08
N HIS A 192 -20.62 -10.05 24.14
CA HIS A 192 -21.75 -9.20 24.52
C HIS A 192 -21.34 -7.79 24.96
N GLU A 193 -22.23 -6.84 24.69
CA GLU A 193 -22.25 -5.39 24.94
C GLU A 193 -21.81 -4.94 26.36
N LYS A 194 -21.76 -5.85 27.33
CA LYS A 194 -21.32 -5.55 28.71
C LYS A 194 -19.79 -5.53 28.87
N GLU A 195 -19.04 -6.29 28.08
CA GLU A 195 -17.56 -6.25 28.07
C GLU A 195 -17.00 -5.05 27.27
N VAL A 196 -17.80 -4.50 26.36
CA VAL A 196 -17.45 -3.30 25.56
C VAL A 196 -17.35 -2.08 26.47
N ASN A 197 -18.22 -1.95 27.48
CA ASN A 197 -18.19 -0.84 28.42
C ASN A 197 -17.05 -0.92 29.46
N GLU A 198 -16.55 -2.11 29.77
CA GLU A 198 -15.31 -2.28 30.56
C GLU A 198 -14.04 -2.02 29.72
N LYS A 199 -14.03 -2.37 28.42
CA LYS A 199 -12.94 -2.05 27.50
C LYS A 199 -12.80 -0.54 27.22
N ILE A 200 -13.90 0.22 27.30
CA ILE A 200 -13.89 1.68 27.18
C ILE A 200 -13.19 2.34 28.39
N ALA A 201 -13.16 1.68 29.56
CA ALA A 201 -12.41 2.15 30.73
C ALA A 201 -10.90 1.81 30.67
N ASP A 202 -10.48 0.89 29.79
CA ASP A 202 -9.10 0.44 29.59
C ASP A 202 -8.31 1.33 28.61
N CYS A 203 -8.78 2.56 28.42
CA CYS A 203 -8.16 3.65 27.66
C CYS A 203 -6.84 4.17 28.29
N LYS A 204 -6.12 3.32 29.03
CA LYS A 204 -4.80 3.54 29.63
C LYS A 204 -3.75 2.59 29.00
N LYS A 205 -3.34 2.83 27.74
CA LYS A 205 -1.91 2.89 27.27
C LYS A 205 -1.78 2.69 25.74
N ASN A 206 -1.50 3.77 25.04
CA ASN A 206 -1.04 3.92 23.63
C ASN A 206 0.11 3.00 23.12
N ARG A 207 0.57 2.02 23.90
CA ARG A 207 1.72 1.17 23.64
C ARG A 207 1.32 -0.29 23.41
N GLU A 208 0.36 -0.82 24.16
CA GLU A 208 -0.05 -2.22 24.06
C GLU A 208 -0.84 -2.46 22.77
N GLU A 209 -1.70 -1.53 22.37
CA GLU A 209 -2.35 -1.51 21.06
C GLU A 209 -1.36 -1.46 19.89
N LYS A 210 -0.29 -0.65 20.00
CA LYS A 210 0.78 -0.59 18.98
C LYS A 210 1.55 -1.91 18.88
N ILE A 211 1.75 -2.61 20.00
CA ILE A 211 2.40 -3.92 20.03
C ILE A 211 1.51 -4.93 19.31
N ALA A 212 0.22 -4.99 19.65
CA ALA A 212 -0.76 -5.87 19.01
C ALA A 212 -0.88 -5.60 17.50
N TYR A 213 -0.87 -4.32 17.10
CA TYR A 213 -0.85 -3.91 15.70
C TYR A 213 0.36 -4.46 14.93
N TYR A 214 1.57 -4.32 15.47
CA TYR A 214 2.76 -4.84 14.79
C TYR A 214 2.82 -6.38 14.80
N GLU A 215 2.23 -7.06 15.79
CA GLU A 215 2.13 -8.52 15.80
C GLU A 215 1.22 -9.03 14.69
N ALA A 216 0.02 -8.46 14.56
CA ALA A 216 -0.92 -8.81 13.49
C ALA A 216 -0.31 -8.54 12.10
N SER A 217 0.32 -7.38 11.92
CA SER A 217 0.97 -7.04 10.66
C SER A 217 2.15 -7.98 10.33
N LYS A 218 2.94 -8.38 11.33
CA LYS A 218 4.05 -9.34 11.16
C LYS A 218 3.53 -10.71 10.72
N GLU A 219 2.41 -11.16 11.29
CA GLU A 219 1.78 -12.43 10.92
C GLU A 219 1.30 -12.44 9.47
N VAL A 220 0.65 -11.36 9.02
CA VAL A 220 0.21 -11.19 7.63
C VAL A 220 1.38 -11.28 6.66
N TYR A 221 2.45 -10.50 6.88
CA TYR A 221 3.62 -10.55 5.99
C TYR A 221 4.37 -11.88 6.06
N ASN A 222 4.29 -12.61 7.17
CA ASN A 222 4.85 -13.95 7.28
C ASN A 222 4.09 -14.96 6.41
N LYS A 223 2.75 -14.95 6.46
CA LYS A 223 1.91 -15.79 5.61
C LYS A 223 2.10 -15.46 4.12
N LEU A 224 2.18 -14.18 3.77
CA LEU A 224 2.47 -13.73 2.41
C LEU A 224 3.84 -14.18 1.92
N TYR A 225 4.86 -14.13 2.76
CA TYR A 225 6.20 -14.61 2.42
C TYR A 225 6.21 -16.09 2.04
N HIS A 226 5.60 -16.94 2.86
CA HIS A 226 5.52 -18.38 2.57
C HIS A 226 4.70 -18.64 1.30
N LEU A 227 3.55 -17.99 1.14
CA LEU A 227 2.73 -18.12 -0.06
C LEU A 227 3.50 -17.75 -1.34
N TYR A 228 4.18 -16.59 -1.36
CA TYR A 228 4.94 -16.15 -2.53
C TYR A 228 6.16 -17.02 -2.81
N SER A 229 6.76 -17.58 -1.76
CA SER A 229 7.88 -18.52 -1.88
C SER A 229 7.42 -19.83 -2.52
N ASP A 230 6.27 -20.34 -2.09
CA ASP A 230 5.69 -21.59 -2.61
C ASP A 230 5.23 -21.44 -4.08
N GLU A 231 4.75 -20.24 -4.45
CA GLU A 231 4.36 -19.91 -5.83
C GLU A 231 5.54 -19.49 -6.73
N GLY A 232 6.78 -19.50 -6.23
CA GLY A 232 7.98 -19.17 -7.01
C GLY A 232 8.11 -17.69 -7.42
N MET A 233 7.41 -16.78 -6.74
CA MET A 233 7.40 -15.35 -7.08
C MET A 233 8.55 -14.59 -6.40
N ASP A 234 9.77 -14.69 -6.94
CA ASP A 234 11.00 -14.19 -6.32
C ASP A 234 10.94 -12.70 -5.88
N PHE A 235 10.49 -11.80 -6.76
CA PHE A 235 10.36 -10.36 -6.43
C PHE A 235 9.38 -10.10 -5.28
N ARG A 236 8.24 -10.81 -5.27
CA ARG A 236 7.18 -10.61 -4.28
C ARG A 236 7.53 -11.25 -2.94
N THR A 237 8.21 -12.39 -2.97
CA THR A 237 8.81 -13.05 -1.79
C THR A 237 9.81 -12.12 -1.12
N LYS A 238 10.69 -11.48 -1.89
CA LYS A 238 11.62 -10.45 -1.40
C LYS A 238 10.90 -9.25 -0.79
N HIS A 239 9.83 -8.76 -1.43
CA HIS A 239 9.05 -7.64 -0.90
C HIS A 239 8.32 -7.97 0.41
N ALA A 240 7.70 -9.15 0.50
CA ALA A 240 7.02 -9.62 1.72
C ALA A 240 8.02 -9.85 2.86
N HIS A 241 9.18 -10.46 2.57
CA HIS A 241 10.27 -10.60 3.52
C HIS A 241 10.73 -9.24 4.08
N TYR A 242 10.89 -8.26 3.19
CA TYR A 242 11.28 -6.90 3.56
C TYR A 242 10.26 -6.24 4.51
N ARG A 243 8.97 -6.27 4.16
CA ARG A 243 7.89 -5.70 4.99
C ARG A 243 7.75 -6.40 6.33
N ARG A 244 7.86 -7.74 6.35
CA ARG A 244 7.91 -8.54 7.58
C ARG A 244 9.04 -8.08 8.50
N ALA A 245 10.22 -7.83 7.95
CA ALA A 245 11.36 -7.35 8.71
C ALA A 245 11.14 -5.91 9.24
N GLU A 246 10.54 -5.03 8.43
CA GLU A 246 10.17 -3.66 8.84
C GLU A 246 9.22 -3.63 10.03
N VAL A 247 8.16 -4.41 9.96
CA VAL A 247 7.17 -4.51 11.04
C VAL A 247 7.79 -5.11 12.30
N THR A 248 8.64 -6.13 12.16
CA THR A 248 9.37 -6.74 13.29
C THR A 248 10.26 -5.72 13.99
N ARG A 249 10.92 -4.81 13.25
CA ARG A 249 11.74 -3.73 13.84
C ARG A 249 10.89 -2.70 14.59
N LYS A 250 9.76 -2.30 14.00
CA LYS A 250 8.83 -1.36 14.65
C LYS A 250 8.20 -1.96 15.92
N HIS A 251 7.89 -3.25 15.91
CA HIS A 251 7.46 -4.01 17.09
C HIS A 251 8.50 -3.94 18.22
N LEU A 252 9.77 -4.23 17.91
CA LEU A 252 10.87 -4.21 18.89
C LEU A 252 11.05 -2.84 19.58
N ARG A 253 10.87 -1.73 18.84
CA ARG A 253 10.96 -0.37 19.41
C ARG A 253 9.88 -0.08 20.45
N VAL A 254 8.69 -0.64 20.26
CA VAL A 254 7.53 -0.39 21.14
C VAL A 254 7.46 -1.43 22.26
N ARG A 255 7.99 -2.64 22.07
CA ARG A 255 7.93 -3.72 23.05
C ARG A 255 8.70 -3.40 24.35
N ASN A 256 9.94 -2.91 24.29
CA ASN A 256 10.79 -2.74 25.48
C ASN A 256 10.99 -1.28 25.97
N LYS A 257 10.99 -1.06 27.31
CA LYS A 257 11.18 0.27 27.94
C LYS A 257 12.66 0.70 27.85
N TRP A 258 12.92 2.01 27.81
CA TRP A 258 14.28 2.60 27.77
C TRP A 258 15.17 2.13 28.94
N ASN A 259 14.56 1.86 30.10
CA ASN A 259 15.28 1.57 31.34
C ASN A 259 15.77 0.12 31.45
N SER A 260 15.63 -0.71 30.40
CA SER A 260 16.10 -2.10 30.38
C SER A 260 17.25 -2.24 29.37
N VAL A 261 18.33 -2.91 29.76
CA VAL A 261 19.50 -3.20 28.90
C VAL A 261 19.08 -3.86 27.59
N ASN A 262 18.12 -4.79 27.65
CA ASN A 262 17.55 -5.44 26.46
C ASN A 262 16.77 -4.46 25.57
N GLY A 263 16.10 -3.47 26.17
CA GLY A 263 15.37 -2.43 25.43
C GLY A 263 16.27 -1.42 24.73
N VAL A 264 17.44 -1.12 25.29
CA VAL A 264 18.47 -0.29 24.64
C VAL A 264 19.10 -1.06 23.49
N LEU A 265 19.50 -2.31 23.69
CA LEU A 265 20.05 -3.18 22.65
C LEU A 265 19.08 -3.41 21.48
N ASP A 266 17.80 -3.64 21.74
CA ASP A 266 16.78 -3.82 20.69
C ASP A 266 16.58 -2.56 19.85
N ARG A 267 16.67 -1.38 20.46
CA ARG A 267 16.60 -0.10 19.74
C ARG A 267 17.86 0.20 18.95
N ILE A 268 19.04 -0.11 19.50
CA ILE A 268 20.31 -0.01 18.76
C ILE A 268 20.29 -0.95 17.55
N LYS A 269 19.85 -2.20 17.71
CA LYS A 269 19.66 -3.14 16.60
C LYS A 269 18.67 -2.62 15.57
N SER A 270 17.54 -2.06 16.00
CA SER A 270 16.57 -1.47 15.07
C SER A 270 17.10 -0.22 14.37
N TRP A 271 17.86 0.63 15.05
CA TRP A 271 18.35 1.91 14.53
C TRP A 271 19.54 1.70 13.61
N GLY A 272 20.49 0.85 14.01
CA GLY A 272 21.60 0.40 13.19
C GLY A 272 21.09 -0.23 11.89
N PHE A 273 20.10 -1.12 11.94
CA PHE A 273 19.58 -1.74 10.73
C PHE A 273 18.77 -0.78 9.83
N ASP A 274 17.90 0.08 10.38
CA ASP A 274 17.13 1.04 9.57
C ASP A 274 18.01 2.15 8.96
N TRP A 275 18.96 2.68 9.72
CA TRP A 275 19.80 3.79 9.27
C TRP A 275 20.96 3.30 8.38
N PHE A 276 21.66 2.25 8.81
CA PHE A 276 22.78 1.67 8.08
C PHE A 276 22.27 0.83 6.89
N ILE A 277 21.51 -0.26 7.10
CA ILE A 277 21.16 -1.19 6.01
C ILE A 277 20.13 -0.58 5.05
N LEU A 278 19.10 0.10 5.53
CA LEU A 278 18.01 0.51 4.64
C LEU A 278 18.20 1.88 4.01
N LYS A 279 18.61 2.86 4.82
CA LYS A 279 18.83 4.23 4.37
C LYS A 279 20.19 4.42 3.69
N MET A 280 21.27 3.85 4.22
CA MET A 280 22.60 3.95 3.60
C MET A 280 22.86 2.86 2.54
N LEU A 281 22.55 1.58 2.83
CA LEU A 281 23.02 0.46 1.98
C LEU A 281 22.07 0.09 0.83
N THR A 282 20.75 0.02 1.06
CA THR A 282 19.82 -0.38 -0.01
C THR A 282 19.21 0.77 -0.78
N GLY A 283 19.32 2.01 -0.31
CA GLY A 283 18.98 3.22 -1.06
C GLY A 283 17.65 3.21 -1.84
N TYR A 284 16.64 2.46 -1.38
CA TYR A 284 15.44 2.15 -2.18
C TYR A 284 15.73 1.65 -3.61
N GLY A 285 16.91 1.13 -3.94
CA GLY A 285 17.28 0.66 -5.27
C GLY A 285 17.19 1.71 -6.39
N GLU A 286 16.98 3.00 -6.08
CA GLU A 286 16.63 4.00 -7.09
C GLU A 286 17.76 4.99 -7.44
N SER A 287 18.78 5.19 -6.59
CA SER A 287 19.87 6.12 -6.95
C SER A 287 21.25 5.70 -6.46
N ILE A 288 22.18 5.52 -7.40
CA ILE A 288 23.61 5.31 -7.16
C ILE A 288 24.29 6.52 -6.48
N LEU A 289 23.64 7.68 -6.54
CA LEU A 289 24.16 8.95 -6.04
C LEU A 289 24.39 8.93 -4.52
N ARG A 290 23.60 8.18 -3.75
CA ARG A 290 23.67 8.19 -2.28
C ARG A 290 24.94 7.51 -1.73
N PRO A 291 25.30 6.28 -2.12
CA PRO A 291 26.58 5.69 -1.75
C PRO A 291 27.78 6.56 -2.13
N ILE A 292 27.72 7.23 -3.29
CA ILE A 292 28.78 8.14 -3.76
C ILE A 292 28.89 9.36 -2.83
N LEU A 293 27.78 10.04 -2.51
CA LEU A 293 27.78 11.20 -1.62
C LEU A 293 28.26 10.86 -0.20
N ILE A 294 27.88 9.69 0.33
CA ILE A 294 28.34 9.21 1.64
C ILE A 294 29.83 8.90 1.61
N SER A 295 30.33 8.27 0.54
CA SER A 295 31.76 8.02 0.38
C SER A 295 32.54 9.32 0.34
N LEU A 296 32.07 10.32 -0.42
CA LEU A 296 32.66 11.66 -0.46
C LEU A 296 32.66 12.34 0.91
N PHE A 297 31.57 12.21 1.69
CA PHE A 297 31.50 12.76 3.05
C PHE A 297 32.54 12.12 4.00
N TRP A 298 32.75 10.81 3.91
CA TRP A 298 33.74 10.15 4.74
C TRP A 298 35.17 10.46 4.30
N ILE A 299 35.44 10.50 2.99
CA ILE A 299 36.75 10.90 2.45
C ILE A 299 37.10 12.33 2.89
N THR A 300 36.13 13.25 2.90
CA THR A 300 36.42 14.61 3.39
C THR A 300 36.64 14.65 4.89
N THR A 301 35.88 13.86 5.66
CA THR A 301 36.03 13.78 7.12
C THR A 301 37.39 13.22 7.53
N PHE A 302 37.81 12.09 6.95
CA PHE A 302 39.12 11.50 7.20
C PHE A 302 40.26 12.39 6.71
N GLY A 303 40.13 13.03 5.54
CA GLY A 303 41.09 14.04 5.08
C GLY A 303 41.30 15.19 6.08
N LEU A 304 40.23 15.68 6.71
CA LEU A 304 40.32 16.69 7.77
C LEU A 304 40.97 16.14 9.05
N MET A 305 40.69 14.89 9.42
CA MET A 305 41.34 14.23 10.56
C MET A 305 42.84 14.07 10.34
N TYR A 306 43.26 13.63 9.16
CA TYR A 306 44.69 13.52 8.82
C TYR A 306 45.39 14.87 8.87
N LYS A 307 44.72 15.94 8.42
CA LYS A 307 45.25 17.30 8.56
C LYS A 307 45.42 17.70 10.02
N GLN A 308 44.44 17.37 10.87
CA GLN A 308 44.51 17.73 12.29
C GLN A 308 45.62 16.99 13.05
N LEU A 309 46.02 15.82 12.57
CA LEU A 309 47.09 15.01 13.13
C LEU A 309 48.46 15.24 12.45
N ASP A 310 48.55 16.12 11.45
CA ASP A 310 49.72 16.27 10.57
C ASP A 310 50.23 14.90 10.03
N GLY A 311 49.31 14.00 9.72
CA GLY A 311 49.57 12.58 9.50
C GLY A 311 50.07 12.19 8.11
N VAL A 312 50.71 13.08 7.35
CA VAL A 312 51.11 12.83 5.95
C VAL A 312 52.61 13.00 5.75
N LEU A 313 53.23 12.02 5.08
CA LEU A 313 54.59 12.07 4.55
C LEU A 313 54.55 12.11 3.03
N ILE A 314 55.35 12.98 2.42
CA ILE A 314 55.47 13.09 0.95
C ILE A 314 56.88 12.68 0.56
N THR A 315 57.00 11.81 -0.44
CA THR A 315 58.30 11.48 -1.06
C THR A 315 58.66 12.58 -2.07
N GLY A 316 59.53 13.52 -1.67
CA GLY A 316 60.03 14.60 -2.51
C GLY A 316 60.10 15.94 -1.78
N ASP A 317 60.90 16.87 -2.29
CA ASP A 317 61.24 18.14 -1.63
C ASP A 317 60.18 19.24 -1.86
N ARG A 318 58.90 18.89 -1.68
CA ARG A 318 57.76 19.81 -1.82
C ARG A 318 57.02 19.99 -0.50
N LYS A 319 56.50 21.19 -0.29
CA LYS A 319 55.66 21.49 0.90
C LYS A 319 54.34 20.73 0.83
N ILE A 320 53.91 20.20 1.97
CA ILE A 320 52.62 19.53 2.13
C ILE A 320 51.50 20.54 1.92
N GLN A 321 50.54 20.19 1.06
CA GLN A 321 49.36 21.00 0.76
C GLN A 321 48.11 20.34 1.34
N LEU A 322 47.03 21.14 1.47
CA LEU A 322 45.73 20.65 1.95
C LEU A 322 45.21 19.46 1.13
N LEU A 323 45.44 19.47 -0.18
CA LEU A 323 45.01 18.42 -1.09
C LEU A 323 45.68 17.07 -0.84
N ASP A 324 46.89 17.05 -0.28
CA ASP A 324 47.62 15.80 -0.01
C ASP A 324 46.92 14.95 1.06
N TYR A 325 46.27 15.59 2.05
CA TYR A 325 45.47 14.90 3.07
C TYR A 325 44.22 14.24 2.51
N PHE A 326 43.50 14.94 1.61
CA PHE A 326 42.33 14.36 0.94
C PHE A 326 42.72 13.29 -0.07
N TYR A 327 43.90 13.42 -0.70
CA TYR A 327 44.46 12.40 -1.57
C TYR A 327 44.82 11.13 -0.79
N LEU A 328 45.42 11.26 0.40
CA LEU A 328 45.68 10.13 1.30
C LEU A 328 44.37 9.44 1.72
N SER A 329 43.36 10.21 2.09
CA SER A 329 42.03 9.66 2.43
C SER A 329 41.38 8.96 1.23
N LEU A 330 41.39 9.56 0.04
CA LEU A 330 40.83 8.93 -1.16
C LEU A 330 41.51 7.60 -1.50
N THR A 331 42.83 7.54 -1.40
CA THR A 331 43.62 6.33 -1.72
C THR A 331 43.44 5.23 -0.68
N THR A 332 43.46 5.57 0.62
CA THR A 332 43.20 4.61 1.70
C THR A 332 41.75 4.10 1.71
N PHE A 333 40.78 4.97 1.45
CA PHE A 333 39.36 4.61 1.33
C PHE A 333 39.08 3.72 0.12
N THR A 334 39.76 3.95 -1.01
CA THR A 334 39.56 3.12 -2.22
C THR A 334 40.45 1.88 -2.26
N GLY A 335 41.42 1.77 -1.36
CA GLY A 335 42.46 0.73 -1.40
C GLY A 335 43.43 0.87 -2.58
N LEU A 336 43.39 1.99 -3.31
CA LEU A 336 44.27 2.28 -4.44
C LEU A 336 45.59 2.85 -3.90
N GLY A 337 46.56 1.98 -3.63
CA GLY A 337 47.89 2.38 -3.15
C GLY A 337 48.71 3.06 -4.24
N PHE A 338 48.88 4.37 -4.18
CA PHE A 338 49.80 5.11 -5.06
C PHE A 338 50.77 6.00 -4.29
N ALA A 339 52.02 6.01 -4.77
CA ALA A 339 53.24 5.89 -3.98
C ALA A 339 53.86 7.19 -3.41
N ASN A 340 53.25 8.37 -3.61
CA ASN A 340 53.91 9.65 -3.32
C ASN A 340 53.47 10.34 -2.02
N VAL A 341 52.36 9.88 -1.42
CA VAL A 341 51.80 10.42 -0.19
C VAL A 341 51.48 9.23 0.71
N GLN A 342 52.12 9.18 1.87
CA GLN A 342 52.06 8.05 2.81
C GLN A 342 51.57 8.53 4.17
N PRO A 343 50.90 7.67 4.96
CA PRO A 343 50.56 8.02 6.33
C PRO A 343 51.83 8.09 7.18
N ASP A 344 51.95 9.13 8.00
CA ASP A 344 53.02 9.21 8.99
C ASP A 344 52.72 8.25 10.15
N ILE A 345 53.34 7.08 10.13
CA ILE A 345 53.15 6.06 11.18
C ILE A 345 53.83 6.42 12.50
N THR A 346 54.63 7.49 12.55
CA THR A 346 55.25 7.97 13.80
C THR A 346 54.25 8.70 14.69
N VAL A 347 53.18 9.25 14.10
CA VAL A 347 52.11 9.94 14.81
C VAL A 347 51.20 8.93 15.50
N PRO A 348 50.94 9.05 16.82
CA PRO A 348 49.99 8.21 17.53
C PRO A 348 48.60 8.27 16.88
N LEU A 349 47.90 7.14 16.83
CA LEU A 349 46.56 6.97 16.21
C LEU A 349 46.52 6.93 14.68
N MET A 350 47.61 7.18 13.96
CA MET A 350 47.58 7.13 12.49
C MET A 350 47.33 5.72 11.94
N GLN A 351 48.02 4.71 12.48
CA GLN A 351 47.80 3.31 12.08
C GLN A 351 46.36 2.82 12.28
N PRO A 352 45.72 2.96 13.46
CA PRO A 352 44.34 2.53 13.64
C PRO A 352 43.36 3.36 12.80
N LEU A 353 43.66 4.64 12.55
CA LEU A 353 42.80 5.50 11.72
C LEU A 353 42.77 5.03 10.26
N VAL A 354 43.93 4.75 9.67
CA VAL A 354 44.07 4.20 8.31
C VAL A 354 43.40 2.83 8.20
N MET A 355 43.52 1.99 9.24
CA MET A 355 42.87 0.67 9.27
C MET A 355 41.34 0.78 9.28
N VAL A 356 40.78 1.69 10.07
CA VAL A 356 39.34 1.93 10.13
C VAL A 356 38.82 2.47 8.80
N GLU A 357 39.51 3.46 8.21
CA GLU A 357 39.12 4.05 6.93
C GLU A 357 39.14 3.03 5.80
N SER A 358 40.21 2.25 5.67
CA SER A 358 40.34 1.22 4.63
C SER A 358 39.27 0.12 4.76
N THR A 359 38.99 -0.33 5.99
CA THR A 359 37.93 -1.32 6.24
C THR A 359 36.55 -0.78 5.83
N PHE A 360 36.27 0.47 6.18
CA PHE A 360 35.03 1.14 5.81
C PHE A 360 34.93 1.37 4.30
N GLY A 361 36.03 1.76 3.67
CA GLY A 361 36.15 2.00 2.25
C GLY A 361 35.92 0.75 1.39
N VAL A 362 36.51 -0.39 1.77
CA VAL A 362 36.26 -1.69 1.12
C VAL A 362 34.80 -2.09 1.19
N ALA A 363 34.15 -1.89 2.36
CA ALA A 363 32.72 -2.16 2.50
C ALA A 363 31.91 -1.28 1.54
N MET A 364 32.18 0.04 1.51
CA MET A 364 31.50 1.00 0.64
C MET A 364 31.68 0.71 -0.85
N LEU A 365 32.88 0.31 -1.29
CA LEU A 365 33.14 -0.11 -2.67
C LEU A 365 32.37 -1.37 -3.05
N ALA A 366 32.37 -2.41 -2.20
CA ALA A 366 31.60 -3.62 -2.44
C ALA A 366 30.09 -3.32 -2.60
N LEU A 367 29.59 -2.34 -1.87
CA LEU A 367 28.20 -1.89 -1.96
C LEU A 367 27.90 -1.13 -3.24
N ILE A 368 28.80 -0.23 -3.67
CA ILE A 368 28.66 0.46 -4.95
C ILE A 368 28.62 -0.56 -6.10
N ILE A 369 29.52 -1.56 -6.08
CA ILE A 369 29.54 -2.65 -7.08
C ILE A 369 28.24 -3.45 -7.04
N PHE A 370 27.76 -3.81 -5.86
CA PHE A 370 26.49 -4.53 -5.68
C PHE A 370 25.31 -3.73 -6.25
N VAL A 371 25.21 -2.43 -5.95
CA VAL A 371 24.14 -1.56 -6.44
C VAL A 371 24.19 -1.42 -7.97
N ILE A 372 25.37 -1.23 -8.56
CA ILE A 372 25.55 -1.18 -10.02
C ILE A 372 25.10 -2.50 -10.66
N THR A 373 25.58 -3.63 -10.13
CA THR A 373 25.25 -4.95 -10.66
C THR A 373 23.75 -5.24 -10.57
N TYR A 374 23.12 -4.83 -9.45
CA TYR A 374 21.68 -4.96 -9.25
C TYR A 374 20.87 -4.10 -10.22
N GLN A 375 21.31 -2.86 -10.51
CA GLN A 375 20.63 -1.99 -11.48
C GLN A 375 20.77 -2.49 -12.92
N ILE A 376 21.90 -3.09 -13.29
CA ILE A 376 22.10 -3.67 -14.63
C ILE A 376 21.28 -4.96 -14.80
N SER A 377 21.09 -5.73 -13.71
CA SER A 377 20.31 -6.98 -13.73
C SER A 377 18.79 -6.78 -13.78
N ARG A 378 18.30 -5.56 -13.51
CA ARG A 378 16.89 -5.19 -13.53
C ARG A 378 16.53 -4.58 -14.87
#